data_AF-A0A8X6K9Q5-F1
#
_entry.id   AF-A0A8X6K9Q5-F1
#
_cell.length_a   1.000
_cell.length_b   1.000
_cell.length_c   1.000
_cell.angle_alpha   90.00
_cell.angle_beta   90.00
_cell.angle_gamma   90.00
#
_symmetry.space_group_name_H-M   'P 1'
#
loop_
_entity.id
_entity.type
_entity.pdbx_description
1 polymer ?
#
loop_
_entity_poly.entity_id
_entity_poly.type
_entity_poly.pdbx_seq_one_letter_code
_entity_poly.pdbx_strand_id
1 'polypeptide(L)'
;MSSQSSIRRATHAGSWYVSSAKDLSSQLENWLNVAGEPNHCPARAIIAPHAGYQYCGACSAYAYKQVDPTIIKHVFILGPSHHVRLSGCALSPVRIYRTPFGDLTINET
;
A
#
# COMPACT_ATOMS: atom_id res chain seq x y z
N MET A 1 -27.47 -16.88 -5.59
CA MET A 1 -27.52 -15.50 -5.06
C MET A 1 -26.21 -14.84 -5.42
N SER A 2 -26.22 -13.80 -6.28
CA SER A 2 -25.01 -13.10 -6.70
C SER A 2 -24.33 -12.48 -5.48
N SER A 3 -23.14 -12.95 -5.12
CA SER A 3 -22.34 -12.32 -4.08
C SER A 3 -21.91 -10.96 -4.62
N GLN A 4 -22.57 -9.88 -4.19
CA GLN A 4 -21.99 -8.55 -4.33
C GLN A 4 -20.63 -8.60 -3.63
N SER A 5 -19.54 -8.62 -4.41
CA SER A 5 -18.21 -8.54 -3.83
C SER A 5 -18.09 -7.16 -3.20
N SER A 6 -18.16 -7.09 -1.87
CA SER A 6 -18.01 -5.82 -1.17
C SER A 6 -16.62 -5.26 -1.46
N ILE A 7 -16.54 -3.96 -1.76
CA ILE A 7 -15.27 -3.27 -2.03
C ILE A 7 -14.84 -2.60 -0.72
N ARG A 8 -13.59 -2.80 -0.29
CA ARG A 8 -13.03 -2.03 0.82
C ARG A 8 -12.64 -0.65 0.32
N ARG A 9 -13.34 0.38 0.80
CA ARG A 9 -13.06 1.78 0.48
C ARG A 9 -11.73 2.23 1.09
N ALA A 10 -11.11 3.23 0.45
CA ALA A 10 -9.97 3.98 0.97
C ALA A 10 -10.37 4.92 2.12
N THR A 11 -10.76 4.38 3.28
CA THR A 11 -11.38 5.16 4.37
C THR A 11 -10.49 6.22 5.01
N HIS A 12 -9.18 6.18 4.78
CA HIS A 12 -8.20 7.13 5.32
C HIS A 12 -7.70 8.15 4.27
N ALA A 13 -8.20 8.08 3.03
CA ALA A 13 -7.93 9.08 2.01
C ALA A 13 -8.54 10.43 2.43
N GLY A 14 -7.80 11.52 2.24
CA GLY A 14 -8.19 12.87 2.64
C GLY A 14 -7.88 13.21 4.10
N SER A 15 -7.32 12.29 4.88
CA SER A 15 -6.86 12.55 6.25
C SER A 15 -5.42 12.08 6.48
N TRP A 16 -5.12 10.81 6.19
CA TRP A 16 -3.76 10.26 6.37
C TRP A 16 -2.86 10.47 5.14
N TYR A 17 -3.48 10.59 3.99
CA TYR A 17 -2.84 10.87 2.70
C TYR A 17 -3.82 11.63 1.81
N VAL A 18 -3.30 12.32 0.80
CA VAL A 18 -4.12 13.12 -0.12
C VAL A 18 -5.07 12.21 -0.92
N SER A 19 -6.34 12.58 -1.02
CA SER A 19 -7.36 11.78 -1.73
C SER A 19 -7.31 11.93 -3.25
N SER A 20 -6.79 13.05 -3.75
CA SER A 20 -6.59 13.32 -5.18
C SER A 20 -5.50 12.40 -5.74
N ALA A 21 -5.86 11.58 -6.73
CA ALA A 21 -4.92 10.66 -7.37
C ALA A 21 -3.74 11.40 -8.01
N LYS A 22 -4.01 12.53 -8.67
CA LYS A 22 -2.99 13.35 -9.31
C LYS A 22 -1.97 13.87 -8.30
N ASP A 23 -2.46 14.52 -7.24
CA ASP A 23 -1.58 15.14 -6.24
C ASP A 23 -0.81 14.09 -5.44
N LEU A 24 -1.46 12.94 -5.16
CA LEU A 24 -0.79 11.81 -4.53
C LEU A 24 0.29 11.21 -5.43
N SER A 25 0.06 11.09 -6.75
CA SER A 25 1.08 10.62 -7.71
C SER A 25 2.32 11.49 -7.66
N SER A 26 2.13 12.82 -7.81
CA SER A 26 3.24 13.77 -7.80
C SER A 26 4.02 13.74 -6.48
N GLN A 27 3.32 13.58 -5.34
CA GLN A 27 3.96 13.48 -4.04
C GLN A 27 4.80 12.20 -3.91
N LEU A 28 4.26 11.05 -4.31
CA LEU A 28 4.97 9.76 -4.25
C LEU A 28 6.16 9.72 -5.22
N GLU A 29 5.98 10.20 -6.44
CA GLU A 29 7.06 10.31 -7.44
C GLU A 29 8.21 11.17 -6.93
N ASN A 30 7.91 12.32 -6.34
CA ASN A 30 8.95 13.17 -5.75
C ASN A 30 9.76 12.43 -4.69
N TRP A 31 9.12 11.72 -3.77
CA TRP A 31 9.84 10.94 -2.75
C TRP A 31 10.63 9.77 -3.33
N LEU A 32 10.09 9.06 -4.32
CA LEU A 32 10.79 7.98 -5.02
C LEU A 32 12.00 8.47 -5.83
N ASN A 33 11.96 9.70 -6.33
CA ASN A 33 13.10 10.32 -7.02
C ASN A 33 14.19 10.71 -6.01
N VAL A 34 13.82 11.31 -4.88
CA VAL A 34 14.77 11.68 -3.82
C VAL A 34 15.43 10.47 -3.16
N ALA A 35 14.73 9.32 -3.09
CA ALA A 35 15.29 8.07 -2.57
C ALA A 35 16.50 7.55 -3.37
N GLY A 36 16.75 8.09 -4.58
CA GLY A 36 17.88 7.74 -5.42
C GLY A 36 17.70 6.39 -6.13
N GLU A 37 18.82 5.84 -6.60
CA GLU A 37 18.84 4.55 -7.28
C GLU A 37 18.70 3.38 -6.29
N PRO A 38 17.96 2.32 -6.65
CA PRO A 38 17.85 1.15 -5.80
C PRO A 38 19.18 0.40 -5.71
N ASN A 39 19.54 -0.02 -4.50
CA ASN A 39 20.76 -0.78 -4.21
C ASN A 39 20.47 -2.19 -3.66
N HIS A 40 19.19 -2.53 -3.45
CA HIS A 40 18.72 -3.83 -2.96
C HIS A 40 17.63 -4.45 -3.85
N CYS A 41 17.58 -4.06 -5.12
CA CYS A 41 16.60 -4.52 -6.09
C CYS A 41 17.00 -5.89 -6.71
N PRO A 42 16.06 -6.85 -6.88
CA PRO A 42 14.66 -6.80 -6.46
C PRO A 42 14.47 -7.21 -4.99
N ALA A 43 13.92 -6.32 -4.17
CA ALA A 43 13.60 -6.62 -2.79
C ALA A 43 12.46 -7.65 -2.70
N ARG A 44 12.71 -8.75 -1.99
CA ARG A 44 11.70 -9.81 -1.71
C ARG A 44 10.80 -9.48 -0.53
N ALA A 45 11.26 -8.62 0.37
CA ALA A 45 10.53 -8.10 1.50
C ALA A 45 11.03 -6.69 1.81
N ILE A 46 10.13 -5.83 2.28
CA ILE A 46 10.45 -4.49 2.77
C ILE A 46 9.73 -4.23 4.09
N ILE A 47 10.31 -3.39 4.93
CA ILE A 47 9.66 -2.86 6.13
C ILE A 47 9.52 -1.36 5.92
N ALA A 48 8.28 -0.86 6.03
CA ALA A 48 7.97 0.56 5.85
C ALA A 48 7.01 1.03 6.96
N PRO A 49 7.12 2.30 7.40
CA PRO A 49 6.17 2.87 8.37
C PRO A 49 4.78 3.08 7.74
N HIS A 50 3.75 3.14 8.59
CA HIS A 50 2.34 3.32 8.20
C HIS A 50 1.69 4.54 8.88
N ALA A 51 2.49 5.54 9.29
CA ALA A 51 1.96 6.81 9.77
C ALA A 51 1.33 7.63 8.62
N GLY A 52 0.72 8.77 8.95
CA GLY A 52 0.27 9.72 7.92
C GLY A 52 1.43 10.12 7.00
N TYR A 53 1.17 10.25 5.70
CA TYR A 53 2.22 10.40 4.67
C TYR A 53 3.07 11.66 4.84
N GLN A 54 2.50 12.71 5.43
CA GLN A 54 3.26 13.91 5.80
C GLN A 54 4.44 13.61 6.75
N TYR A 55 4.32 12.59 7.60
CA TYR A 55 5.33 12.26 8.60
C TYR A 55 6.32 11.19 8.11
N CYS A 56 5.87 10.23 7.31
CA CYS A 56 6.69 9.06 6.97
C CYS A 56 6.82 8.75 5.48
N GLY A 57 6.15 9.49 4.59
CA GLY A 57 6.12 9.19 3.15
C GLY A 57 7.50 9.18 2.49
N ALA A 58 8.33 10.19 2.79
CA ALA A 58 9.71 10.24 2.31
C ALA A 58 10.57 9.07 2.83
N CYS A 59 10.37 8.65 4.07
CA CYS A 59 11.06 7.48 4.65
C CYS A 59 10.62 6.19 3.95
N SER A 60 9.31 5.97 3.76
CA SER A 60 8.78 4.79 3.07
C SER A 60 9.31 4.65 1.64
N ALA A 61 9.57 5.76 0.93
CA ALA A 61 10.08 5.73 -0.44
C ALA A 61 11.41 4.98 -0.59
N TYR A 62 12.32 5.06 0.39
CA TYR A 62 13.56 4.28 0.38
C TYR A 62 13.31 2.77 0.35
N ALA A 63 12.26 2.30 1.02
CA ALA A 63 11.87 0.90 1.04
C ALA A 63 11.20 0.50 -0.29
N TYR A 64 10.20 1.28 -0.73
CA TYR A 64 9.45 0.98 -1.95
C TYR A 64 10.28 1.08 -3.23
N LYS A 65 11.32 1.93 -3.27
CA LYS A 65 12.23 2.04 -4.42
C LYS A 65 12.95 0.74 -4.75
N GLN A 66 13.11 -0.15 -3.77
CA GLN A 66 13.78 -1.44 -3.94
C GLN A 66 12.89 -2.50 -4.61
N VAL A 67 11.60 -2.22 -4.80
CA VAL A 67 10.64 -3.13 -5.43
C VAL A 67 10.73 -3.02 -6.94
N ASP A 68 10.97 -4.13 -7.62
CA ASP A 68 10.93 -4.21 -9.08
C ASP A 68 9.55 -4.70 -9.56
N PRO A 69 8.71 -3.84 -10.17
CA PRO A 69 7.39 -4.24 -10.66
C PRO A 69 7.45 -5.17 -11.89
N THR A 70 8.59 -5.26 -12.58
CA THR A 70 8.76 -6.17 -13.72
C THR A 70 8.87 -7.63 -13.25
N ILE A 71 9.42 -7.84 -12.04
CA ILE A 71 9.66 -9.15 -11.42
C ILE A 71 8.54 -9.51 -10.44
N ILE A 72 8.13 -8.57 -9.58
CA ILE A 72 7.17 -8.83 -8.49
C ILE A 72 5.73 -8.80 -9.03
N LYS A 73 5.04 -9.95 -8.95
CA LYS A 73 3.63 -10.10 -9.40
C LYS A 73 2.61 -10.15 -8.28
N HIS A 74 3.03 -10.56 -7.09
CA HIS A 74 2.17 -10.67 -5.91
C HIS A 74 2.82 -9.96 -4.73
N VAL A 75 2.05 -9.11 -4.06
CA VAL A 75 2.49 -8.33 -2.90
C VAL A 75 1.64 -8.73 -1.70
N PHE A 76 2.30 -9.27 -0.68
CA PHE A 76 1.68 -9.52 0.61
C PHE A 76 1.86 -8.29 1.50
N ILE A 77 0.77 -7.80 2.11
CA ILE A 77 0.80 -6.68 3.05
C ILE A 77 0.36 -7.20 4.42
N LEU A 78 1.30 -7.22 5.38
CA LEU A 78 1.06 -7.65 6.74
C LEU A 78 1.13 -6.42 7.65
N GLY A 79 0.02 -6.07 8.30
CA GLY A 79 -0.08 -4.91 9.19
C GLY A 79 -0.65 -5.30 10.55
N PRO A 80 -0.20 -4.67 11.65
CA PRO A 80 -0.75 -4.93 12.97
C PRO A 80 -2.16 -4.33 13.13
N SER A 81 -3.00 -5.02 13.90
CA SER A 81 -4.31 -4.48 14.31
C SER A 81 -4.15 -3.48 15.45
N HIS A 82 -4.66 -2.26 15.27
CA HIS A 82 -4.64 -1.21 16.29
C HIS A 82 -5.99 -1.04 17.02
N HIS A 83 -7.04 -1.72 16.56
CA HIS A 83 -8.40 -1.51 17.09
C HIS A 83 -8.97 -2.75 17.78
N VAL A 84 -8.57 -3.94 17.33
CA VAL A 84 -9.13 -5.21 17.82
C VAL A 84 -7.99 -6.14 18.22
N ARG A 85 -8.11 -6.78 19.38
CA ARG A 85 -7.17 -7.82 19.82
C ARG A 85 -7.35 -9.07 18.95
N LEU A 86 -6.25 -9.55 18.39
CA LEU A 86 -6.20 -10.81 17.63
C LEU A 86 -5.14 -11.72 18.24
N SER A 87 -5.45 -13.02 18.39
CA SER A 87 -4.50 -14.06 18.80
C SER A 87 -3.82 -14.77 17.62
N GLY A 88 -4.14 -14.34 16.39
CA GLY A 88 -3.59 -14.85 15.13
C GLY A 88 -3.75 -13.83 14.02
N CYS A 89 -3.73 -14.28 12.76
CA CYS A 89 -3.92 -13.41 11.60
C CYS A 89 -5.39 -13.44 11.12
N ALA A 90 -5.85 -12.33 10.55
CA ALA A 90 -7.15 -12.23 9.91
C ALA A 90 -6.98 -11.95 8.41
N LEU A 91 -7.87 -12.51 7.59
CA LEU A 91 -7.94 -12.24 6.16
C LEU A 91 -9.12 -11.32 5.86
N SER A 92 -8.97 -10.55 4.79
CA SER A 92 -10.03 -9.69 4.28
C SER A 92 -11.22 -10.52 3.78
N PRO A 93 -12.47 -10.16 4.15
CA PRO A 93 -13.66 -10.80 3.56
C PRO A 93 -14.03 -10.22 2.18
N VAL A 94 -13.40 -9.11 1.78
CA VAL A 94 -13.59 -8.47 0.46
C VAL A 94 -12.61 -9.01 -0.58
N ARG A 95 -12.93 -8.83 -1.87
CA ARG A 95 -12.04 -9.17 -3.00
C ARG A 95 -11.28 -7.97 -3.57
N ILE A 96 -11.72 -6.75 -3.28
CA ILE A 96 -11.18 -5.52 -3.88
C ILE A 96 -10.86 -4.49 -2.80
N TYR A 97 -9.69 -3.86 -2.91
CA TYR A 97 -9.26 -2.71 -2.12
C TYR A 97 -9.18 -1.48 -3.04
N ARG A 98 -10.00 -0.47 -2.77
CA ARG A 98 -9.97 0.78 -3.53
C ARG A 98 -8.79 1.64 -3.09
N THR A 99 -8.11 2.27 -4.05
CA THR A 99 -7.11 3.31 -3.84
C THR A 99 -7.44 4.53 -4.70
N PRO A 100 -6.82 5.71 -4.47
CA PRO A 100 -6.93 6.84 -5.39
C PRO A 100 -6.49 6.51 -6.83
N PHE A 101 -5.57 5.56 -7.01
CA PHE A 101 -5.05 5.16 -8.32
C PHE A 101 -5.89 4.10 -9.03
N GLY A 102 -6.96 3.62 -8.38
CA GLY A 102 -7.79 2.53 -8.88
C GLY A 102 -7.94 1.39 -7.87
N ASP A 103 -8.67 0.36 -8.29
CA ASP A 103 -9.01 -0.79 -7.47
C ASP A 103 -7.92 -1.87 -7.58
N LEU A 104 -7.48 -2.41 -6.43
CA LEU A 104 -6.54 -3.53 -6.32
C LEU A 104 -7.30 -4.81 -5.98
N THR A 105 -7.03 -5.88 -6.73
CA THR A 105 -7.67 -7.20 -6.54
C THR A 105 -6.84 -8.05 -5.59
N ILE A 106 -7.50 -8.70 -4.63
CA ILE A 106 -6.87 -9.69 -3.76
C ILE A 106 -6.64 -10.98 -4.57
N ASN A 107 -5.44 -11.53 -4.44
CA ASN A 107 -5.11 -12.82 -5.04
C ASN A 107 -5.86 -13.95 -4.30
N GLU A 108 -6.56 -14.80 -5.04
CA GLU A 108 -7.36 -15.94 -4.54
C GLU A 108 -6.65 -17.29 -4.69
N THR A 109 -5.45 -17.33 -5.27
CA THR A 109 -4.68 -18.55 -5.58
C THR A 109 -3.25 -18.47 -5.10
#